data_AF-A0A1B1MHL1-F1
#
_entry.id   AF-A0A1B1MHL1-F1
#
_cell.length_a   1.000
_cell.length_b   1.000
_cell.length_c   1.000
_cell.angle_alpha   90.00
_cell.angle_beta   90.00
_cell.angle_gamma   90.00
#
_symmetry.space_group_name_H-M   'P 1'
#
loop_
_entity.id
_entity.type
_entity.pdbx_description
1 polymer ?
#
loop_
_entity_poly.entity_id
_entity_poly.type
_entity_poly.pdbx_seq_one_letter_code
_entity_poly.pdbx_strand_id
1 'polypeptide(L)'
;MVRTGISCPRQERASIHDREETGARIAARIRAAKTRAEVSAALNHYDGGSVAKYTQMVESLDAAVGEVLAALRRSGQEENTLVLFASDNGGERWSYLWPLSGEKFVLQEGGIRVPTIVRRPARIDGHQVSHEPNFSPDWTATLLQLGGARPDPAYPLDGTSLTGYLLRGEELPERDLFWRVRANRALRRGRWKYYQDSAGKDHLKKAWERIAGGLLPCPPP
;
A
#
# COMPACT_ATOMS: atom_id res chain seq x y z
N MET A 1 -30.56 44.64 0.63
CA MET A 1 -29.66 43.74 1.38
C MET A 1 -30.33 42.35 1.41
N VAL A 2 -30.02 41.52 0.42
CA VAL A 2 -30.71 40.25 0.18
C VAL A 2 -30.08 39.17 1.06
N ARG A 3 -30.88 38.58 1.97
CA ARG A 3 -30.56 37.32 2.62
C ARG A 3 -30.90 36.19 1.66
N THR A 4 -29.90 35.48 1.13
CA THR A 4 -30.10 34.19 0.48
C THR A 4 -29.70 33.10 1.45
N GLY A 5 -30.69 32.39 1.99
CA GLY A 5 -30.49 31.13 2.70
C GLY A 5 -30.19 30.03 1.69
N ILE A 6 -29.11 29.29 1.93
CA ILE A 6 -28.85 28.01 1.28
C ILE A 6 -29.00 26.96 2.39
N SER A 7 -30.16 26.33 2.45
CA SER A 7 -30.35 25.13 3.26
C SER A 7 -29.60 23.99 2.56
N CYS A 8 -28.50 23.53 3.18
CA CYS A 8 -27.86 22.28 2.79
C CYS A 8 -28.82 21.12 3.12
N PRO A 9 -29.21 20.26 2.15
CA PRO A 9 -29.98 19.07 2.48
C PRO A 9 -29.11 18.17 3.35
N ARG A 10 -29.57 17.88 4.57
CA ARG A 10 -29.00 16.81 5.41
C ARG A 10 -29.06 15.53 4.58
N GLN A 11 -27.91 15.06 4.11
CA GLN A 11 -27.79 13.66 3.69
C GLN A 11 -28.14 12.81 4.92
N GLU A 12 -29.25 12.08 4.82
CA GLU A 12 -29.63 11.06 5.79
C GLU A 12 -28.44 10.14 6.04
N ARG A 13 -27.99 10.08 7.30
CA ARG A 13 -26.98 9.13 7.72
C ARG A 13 -27.63 7.75 7.62
N ALA A 14 -27.34 7.00 6.55
CA ALA A 14 -27.64 5.57 6.52
C ALA A 14 -27.10 4.95 7.81
N SER A 15 -27.98 4.30 8.56
CA SER A 15 -27.71 3.80 9.90
C SER A 15 -26.61 2.73 9.85
N ILE A 16 -25.90 2.49 10.95
CA ILE A 16 -24.96 1.36 11.06
C ILE A 16 -25.68 0.03 10.76
N HIS A 17 -26.97 -0.03 11.10
CA HIS A 17 -27.85 -1.18 10.85
C HIS A 17 -28.06 -1.47 9.35
N ASP A 18 -28.20 -0.43 8.50
CA ASP A 18 -28.32 -0.60 7.04
C ASP A 18 -27.02 -1.14 6.39
N ARG A 19 -25.87 -0.84 7.00
CA ARG A 19 -24.55 -1.25 6.47
C ARG A 19 -24.26 -2.72 6.73
N GLU A 20 -24.55 -3.21 7.93
CA GLU A 20 -24.46 -4.64 8.27
C GLU A 20 -25.42 -5.47 7.41
N GLU A 21 -26.64 -4.98 7.22
CA GLU A 21 -27.65 -5.64 6.37
C GLU A 21 -27.20 -5.72 4.90
N THR A 22 -26.57 -4.65 4.38
CA THR A 22 -26.01 -4.64 3.02
C THR A 22 -24.84 -5.62 2.86
N GLY A 23 -23.92 -5.65 3.82
CA GLY A 23 -22.78 -6.57 3.81
C GLY A 23 -23.22 -8.04 3.92
N ALA A 24 -24.17 -8.33 4.82
CA ALA A 24 -24.74 -9.66 4.98
C ALA A 24 -25.46 -10.13 3.70
N ARG A 25 -26.18 -9.23 3.02
CA ARG A 25 -26.87 -9.51 1.75
C ARG A 25 -25.89 -9.82 0.61
N ILE A 26 -24.78 -9.07 0.50
CA ILE A 26 -23.73 -9.35 -0.48
C ILE A 26 -23.08 -10.72 -0.18
N ALA A 27 -22.75 -10.99 1.08
CA ALA A 27 -22.17 -12.27 1.49
C ALA A 27 -23.12 -13.45 1.21
N ALA A 28 -24.42 -13.28 1.42
CA ALA A 28 -25.43 -14.28 1.08
C ALA A 28 -25.50 -14.53 -0.44
N ARG A 29 -25.45 -13.48 -1.27
CA ARG A 29 -25.38 -13.61 -2.74
C ARG A 29 -24.14 -14.36 -3.21
N ILE A 30 -22.98 -14.10 -2.60
CA ILE A 30 -21.74 -14.81 -2.91
C ILE A 30 -21.86 -16.30 -2.55
N ARG A 31 -22.40 -16.63 -1.37
CA ARG A 31 -22.61 -18.03 -0.95
C ARG A 31 -23.61 -18.79 -1.83
N ALA A 32 -24.60 -18.08 -2.39
CA ALA A 32 -25.61 -18.67 -3.26
C ALA A 32 -25.17 -18.77 -4.74
N ALA A 33 -24.06 -18.12 -5.12
CA ALA A 33 -23.58 -18.10 -6.49
C ALA A 33 -23.12 -19.50 -6.93
N LYS A 34 -23.54 -19.92 -8.12
CA LYS A 34 -23.21 -21.22 -8.73
C LYS A 34 -22.11 -21.10 -9.78
N THR A 35 -21.79 -19.87 -10.19
CA THR A 35 -20.79 -19.58 -11.21
C THR A 35 -19.84 -18.47 -10.77
N ARG A 36 -18.64 -18.45 -11.36
CA ARG A 36 -17.65 -17.39 -11.14
C ARG A 36 -18.15 -16.02 -11.60
N ALA A 37 -19.02 -15.99 -12.61
CA ALA A 37 -19.65 -14.77 -13.11
C ALA A 37 -20.62 -14.17 -12.08
N GLU A 38 -21.44 -15.00 -11.44
CA GLU A 38 -22.36 -14.57 -10.37
C GLU A 38 -21.61 -14.09 -9.13
N VAL A 39 -20.52 -14.78 -8.73
CA VAL A 39 -19.63 -14.30 -7.66
C VAL A 39 -19.07 -12.92 -8.01
N SER A 40 -18.56 -12.76 -9.24
CA SER A 40 -18.02 -11.47 -9.70
C SER A 40 -19.09 -10.37 -9.71
N ALA A 41 -20.30 -10.66 -10.17
CA ALA A 41 -21.40 -9.69 -10.18
C ALA A 41 -21.83 -9.29 -8.77
N ALA A 42 -21.81 -10.22 -7.81
CA ALA A 42 -22.11 -9.93 -6.41
C ALA A 42 -21.00 -9.11 -5.72
N LEU A 43 -19.74 -9.33 -6.09
CA LEU A 43 -18.58 -8.59 -5.56
C LEU A 43 -18.44 -7.18 -6.17
N ASN A 44 -18.79 -7.02 -7.45
CA ASN A 44 -18.62 -5.77 -8.19
C ASN A 44 -19.77 -4.80 -7.90
N HIS A 45 -19.71 -4.15 -6.73
CA HIS A 45 -20.68 -3.14 -6.29
C HIS A 45 -20.10 -1.72 -6.46
N TYR A 46 -20.46 -1.02 -7.54
CA TYR A 46 -19.88 0.27 -7.93
C TYR A 46 -20.57 1.49 -7.32
N ASP A 47 -21.72 1.31 -6.69
CA ASP A 47 -22.52 2.31 -5.97
C ASP A 47 -22.16 2.40 -4.48
N GLY A 48 -21.13 1.66 -4.04
CA GLY A 48 -20.60 1.67 -2.68
C GLY A 48 -19.38 2.60 -2.51
N GLY A 49 -19.34 3.34 -1.40
CA GLY A 49 -18.15 4.08 -0.95
C GLY A 49 -18.19 5.59 -1.24
N SER A 50 -17.34 6.34 -0.53
CA SER A 50 -17.10 7.77 -0.72
C SER A 50 -15.72 8.10 -0.13
N VAL A 51 -15.15 9.27 -0.45
CA VAL A 51 -13.93 9.76 0.21
C VAL A 51 -14.10 9.74 1.73
N ALA A 52 -15.24 10.20 2.26
CA ALA A 52 -15.51 10.18 3.70
C ALA A 52 -15.52 8.75 4.30
N LYS A 53 -16.08 7.76 3.59
CA LYS A 53 -16.04 6.35 4.04
C LYS A 53 -14.61 5.79 3.97
N TYR A 54 -13.85 6.14 2.93
CA TYR A 54 -12.46 5.73 2.80
C TYR A 54 -11.60 6.31 3.94
N THR A 55 -11.77 7.60 4.26
CA THR A 55 -11.14 8.24 5.42
C THR A 55 -11.48 7.51 6.71
N GLN A 56 -12.75 7.18 6.96
CA GLN A 56 -13.16 6.41 8.15
C GLN A 56 -12.47 5.05 8.25
N MET A 57 -12.31 4.34 7.12
CA MET A 57 -11.60 3.05 7.11
C MET A 57 -10.11 3.21 7.43
N VAL A 58 -9.46 4.25 6.90
CA VAL A 58 -8.05 4.54 7.16
C VAL A 58 -7.83 4.97 8.62
N GLU A 59 -8.68 5.84 9.16
CA GLU A 59 -8.63 6.24 10.58
C GLU A 59 -8.84 5.03 11.51
N SER A 60 -9.77 4.13 11.17
CA SER A 60 -9.98 2.92 11.94
C SER A 60 -8.78 1.97 11.89
N LEU A 61 -8.11 1.85 10.75
CA LEU A 61 -6.88 1.07 10.61
C LEU A 61 -5.75 1.66 11.45
N ASP A 62 -5.56 2.99 11.38
CA ASP A 62 -4.52 3.70 12.15
C ASP A 62 -4.71 3.52 13.66
N ALA A 63 -5.95 3.69 14.15
CA ALA A 63 -6.28 3.44 15.55
C ALA A 63 -5.97 1.99 15.98
N ALA A 64 -6.31 1.00 15.14
CA ALA A 64 -6.02 -0.40 15.40
C ALA A 64 -4.50 -0.70 15.44
N VAL A 65 -3.71 -0.08 14.56
CA VAL A 65 -2.24 -0.15 14.63
C VAL A 65 -1.74 0.46 15.94
N GLY A 66 -2.30 1.59 16.36
CA GLY A 66 -2.02 2.22 17.65
C GLY A 66 -2.20 1.26 18.84
N GLU A 67 -3.28 0.48 18.84
CA GLU A 67 -3.55 -0.54 19.87
C GLU A 67 -2.50 -1.66 19.88
N VAL A 68 -2.09 -2.15 18.72
CA VAL A 68 -1.01 -3.16 18.60
C VAL A 68 0.30 -2.61 19.17
N LEU A 69 0.67 -1.39 18.80
CA LEU A 69 1.90 -0.76 19.31
C LEU A 69 1.83 -0.52 20.83
N ALA A 70 0.66 -0.13 21.35
CA ALA A 70 0.46 0.02 22.79
C ALA A 70 0.53 -1.33 23.51
N ALA A 71 0.03 -2.41 22.92
CA ALA A 71 0.15 -3.75 23.48
C ALA A 71 1.61 -4.21 23.55
N LEU A 72 2.42 -3.98 22.50
CA LEU A 72 3.86 -4.27 22.50
C LEU A 72 4.62 -3.51 23.59
N ARG A 73 4.23 -2.25 23.86
CA ARG A 73 4.77 -1.47 24.98
C ARG A 73 4.42 -2.07 26.32
N ARG A 74 3.12 -2.35 26.55
CA ARG A 74 2.63 -2.90 27.82
C ARG A 74 3.22 -4.27 28.12
N SER A 75 3.50 -5.08 27.10
CA SER A 75 4.13 -6.40 27.27
C SER A 75 5.65 -6.35 27.41
N GLY A 76 6.29 -5.18 27.27
CA GLY A 76 7.75 -5.05 27.30
C GLY A 76 8.45 -5.61 26.05
N GLN A 77 7.72 -5.90 24.97
CA GLN A 77 8.26 -6.50 23.75
C GLN A 77 8.62 -5.48 22.66
N GLU A 78 8.29 -4.21 22.87
CA GLU A 78 8.50 -3.14 21.88
C GLU A 78 9.93 -3.10 21.32
N GLU A 79 10.94 -3.14 22.19
CA GLU A 79 12.34 -3.01 21.80
C GLU A 79 12.85 -4.18 20.93
N ASN A 80 12.28 -5.37 21.12
CA ASN A 80 12.67 -6.57 20.38
C ASN A 80 11.68 -6.97 19.27
N THR A 81 10.75 -6.09 18.91
CA THR A 81 9.78 -6.34 17.85
C THR A 81 10.06 -5.47 16.65
N LEU A 82 10.22 -6.09 15.47
CA LEU A 82 10.18 -5.35 14.21
C LEU A 82 8.73 -5.26 13.73
N VAL A 83 8.28 -4.04 13.48
CA VAL A 83 6.98 -3.76 12.86
C VAL A 83 7.24 -3.28 11.44
N LEU A 84 6.66 -3.98 10.46
CA LEU A 84 6.62 -3.60 9.06
C LEU A 84 5.17 -3.26 8.70
N PHE A 85 4.93 -2.04 8.28
CA PHE A 85 3.65 -1.61 7.71
C PHE A 85 3.85 -1.34 6.22
N ALA A 86 3.08 -2.01 5.35
CA ALA A 86 3.13 -1.81 3.92
C ALA A 86 1.76 -2.06 3.27
N SER A 87 1.51 -1.44 2.11
CA SER A 87 0.40 -1.80 1.24
C SER A 87 0.81 -2.91 0.27
N ASP A 88 -0.14 -3.71 -0.20
CA ASP A 88 0.09 -4.80 -1.17
C ASP A 88 0.22 -4.28 -2.61
N ASN A 89 -0.54 -3.25 -2.95
CA ASN A 89 -0.51 -2.55 -4.23
C ASN A 89 -0.81 -1.07 -4.06
N GLY A 90 -0.67 -0.34 -5.15
CA GLY A 90 -1.14 1.03 -5.31
C GLY A 90 -2.63 1.17 -5.04
N GLY A 91 -3.07 2.37 -4.70
CA GLY A 91 -4.46 2.65 -4.33
C GLY A 91 -5.44 2.41 -5.48
N GLU A 92 -6.71 2.28 -5.11
CA GLU A 92 -7.84 2.22 -6.04
C GLU A 92 -8.78 3.40 -5.72
N ARG A 93 -10.01 3.35 -6.21
CA ARG A 93 -11.10 4.31 -5.96
C ARG A 93 -11.03 4.95 -4.56
N TRP A 94 -11.05 6.29 -4.52
CA TRP A 94 -10.95 7.15 -3.32
C TRP A 94 -9.57 7.29 -2.69
N SER A 95 -8.56 6.56 -3.17
CA SER A 95 -7.17 6.76 -2.73
C SER A 95 -6.55 7.99 -3.38
N TYR A 96 -5.68 8.69 -2.63
CA TYR A 96 -4.91 9.81 -3.14
C TYR A 96 -3.49 9.35 -3.47
N LEU A 97 -3.15 9.29 -4.76
CA LEU A 97 -1.88 8.72 -5.27
C LEU A 97 -0.89 9.77 -5.77
N TRP A 98 -1.25 11.05 -5.74
CA TRP A 98 -0.36 12.13 -6.18
C TRP A 98 0.94 12.12 -5.35
N PRO A 99 2.13 12.30 -5.96
CA PRO A 99 2.40 12.69 -7.35
C PRO A 99 2.59 11.53 -8.34
N LEU A 100 2.15 10.32 -8.00
CA LEU A 100 2.40 9.13 -8.80
C LEU A 100 1.36 8.96 -9.92
N SER A 101 1.82 8.47 -11.07
CA SER A 101 0.92 8.13 -12.19
C SER A 101 0.42 6.69 -12.07
N GLY A 102 -0.85 6.48 -12.44
CA GLY A 102 -1.50 5.17 -12.43
C GLY A 102 -2.03 4.80 -11.05
N GLU A 103 -2.69 3.65 -11.00
CA GLU A 103 -3.36 3.12 -9.82
C GLU A 103 -3.26 1.59 -9.82
N LYS A 104 -3.99 0.91 -8.94
CA LYS A 104 -4.09 -0.55 -8.93
C LYS A 104 -4.30 -1.13 -10.34
N PHE A 105 -3.71 -2.31 -10.58
CA PHE A 105 -3.70 -3.06 -11.85
C PHE A 105 -2.78 -2.54 -12.97
N VAL A 106 -2.10 -1.41 -12.82
CA VAL A 106 -1.04 -0.97 -13.75
C VAL A 106 0.34 -0.95 -13.09
N LEU A 107 1.40 -0.95 -13.91
CA LEU A 107 2.80 -0.94 -13.42
C LEU A 107 3.45 0.44 -13.44
N GLN A 108 2.66 1.50 -13.64
CA GLN A 108 3.10 2.86 -13.36
C GLN A 108 3.33 3.03 -11.85
N GLU A 109 4.02 4.10 -11.44
CA GLU A 109 4.44 4.26 -10.02
C GLU A 109 3.26 4.16 -9.05
N GLY A 110 2.11 4.77 -9.34
CA GLY A 110 0.95 4.77 -8.45
C GLY A 110 0.26 3.42 -8.31
N GLY A 111 0.61 2.43 -9.14
CA GLY A 111 0.12 1.05 -9.04
C GLY A 111 1.00 0.10 -8.23
N ILE A 112 2.30 0.41 -8.07
CA ILE A 112 3.27 -0.50 -7.42
C ILE A 112 4.13 0.16 -6.34
N ARG A 113 4.19 1.48 -6.27
CA ARG A 113 4.92 2.21 -5.24
C ARG A 113 3.96 2.52 -4.10
N VAL A 114 4.25 1.94 -2.95
CA VAL A 114 3.37 1.91 -1.79
C VAL A 114 4.06 2.51 -0.57
N PRO A 115 3.30 2.95 0.45
CA PRO A 115 3.86 3.25 1.76
C PRO A 115 4.56 2.01 2.31
N THR A 116 5.74 2.19 2.90
CA THR A 116 6.47 1.15 3.63
C THR A 116 7.17 1.80 4.81
N ILE A 117 6.77 1.42 6.02
CA ILE A 117 7.30 1.94 7.28
C ILE A 117 7.85 0.77 8.07
N VAL A 118 9.07 0.91 8.56
CA VAL A 118 9.71 -0.06 9.45
C VAL A 118 10.00 0.59 10.79
N ARG A 119 9.75 -0.14 11.86
CA ARG A 119 10.03 0.30 13.22
C ARG A 119 10.65 -0.82 14.04
N ARG A 120 11.78 -0.54 14.69
CA ARG A 120 12.38 -1.38 15.74
C ARG A 120 13.26 -0.50 16.65
N PRO A 121 12.72 0.09 17.73
CA PRO A 121 13.37 1.20 18.44
C PRO A 121 14.78 0.91 18.94
N ALA A 122 15.05 -0.30 19.45
CA ALA A 122 16.38 -0.68 19.92
C ALA A 122 17.47 -0.73 18.83
N ARG A 123 17.11 -0.72 17.54
CA ARG A 123 18.03 -1.07 16.45
C ARG A 123 17.90 -0.22 15.18
N ILE A 124 16.83 0.54 15.02
CA ILE A 124 16.58 1.43 13.90
C ILE A 124 16.19 2.78 14.47
N ASP A 125 16.96 3.81 14.13
CA ASP A 125 16.70 5.17 14.57
C ASP A 125 15.38 5.69 13.99
N GLY A 126 14.62 6.43 14.81
CA GLY A 126 13.39 7.07 14.38
C GLY A 126 13.64 8.20 13.37
N HIS A 127 12.57 8.62 12.69
CA HIS A 127 12.55 9.81 11.82
C HIS A 127 13.51 9.78 10.62
N GLN A 128 13.89 8.59 10.16
CA GLN A 128 14.70 8.42 8.96
C GLN A 128 13.85 8.25 7.71
N VAL A 129 14.42 8.64 6.56
CA VAL A 129 13.85 8.38 5.23
C VAL A 129 14.91 7.68 4.40
N SER A 130 14.57 6.48 3.90
CA SER A 130 15.39 5.77 2.92
C SER A 130 14.86 6.02 1.51
N HIS A 131 15.78 6.24 0.57
CA HIS A 131 15.48 6.31 -0.86
C HIS A 131 15.87 5.05 -1.61
N GLU A 132 16.32 4.02 -0.89
CA GLU A 132 16.72 2.77 -1.49
C GLU A 132 15.49 2.00 -2.00
N PRO A 133 15.52 1.53 -3.26
CA PRO A 133 14.43 0.75 -3.81
C PRO A 133 14.37 -0.61 -3.10
N ASN A 134 13.21 -0.93 -2.55
CA ASN A 134 12.87 -2.26 -2.07
C ASN A 134 11.54 -2.71 -2.70
N PHE A 135 11.29 -4.00 -2.64
CA PHE A 135 10.03 -4.60 -3.07
C PHE A 135 9.67 -5.77 -2.16
N SER A 136 8.41 -6.21 -2.19
CA SER A 136 7.84 -7.14 -1.19
C SER A 136 8.68 -8.39 -0.88
N PRO A 137 9.32 -9.07 -1.87
CA PRO A 137 10.20 -10.22 -1.60
C PRO A 137 11.42 -9.92 -0.72
N ASP A 138 11.93 -8.69 -0.72
CA ASP A 138 13.05 -8.29 0.17
C ASP A 138 12.66 -8.44 1.64
N TRP A 139 11.40 -8.19 1.97
CA TRP A 139 10.90 -8.32 3.34
C TRP A 139 10.83 -9.79 3.76
N THR A 140 10.52 -10.71 2.85
CA THR A 140 10.63 -12.16 3.14
C THR A 140 12.06 -12.54 3.50
N ALA A 141 13.04 -12.14 2.69
CA ALA A 141 14.46 -12.41 2.96
C ALA A 141 14.94 -11.76 4.27
N THR A 142 14.50 -10.52 4.51
CA THR A 142 14.86 -9.75 5.72
C THR A 142 14.29 -10.38 6.98
N LEU A 143 13.01 -10.76 6.98
CA LEU A 143 12.34 -11.37 8.14
C LEU A 143 12.91 -12.75 8.46
N LEU A 144 13.22 -13.57 7.45
CA LEU A 144 13.88 -14.86 7.65
C LEU A 144 15.24 -14.68 8.33
N GLN A 145 16.07 -13.75 7.82
CA GLN A 145 17.39 -13.50 8.41
C GLN A 145 17.28 -12.98 9.84
N LEU A 146 16.37 -12.04 10.12
CA LEU A 146 16.16 -11.51 11.47
C LEU A 146 15.63 -12.58 12.44
N GLY A 147 14.83 -13.52 11.95
CA GLY A 147 14.36 -14.68 12.70
C GLY A 147 15.40 -15.79 12.86
N GLY A 148 16.62 -15.64 12.31
CA GLY A 148 17.66 -16.67 12.35
C GLY A 148 17.39 -17.87 11.44
N ALA A 149 16.38 -17.79 10.57
CA ALA A 149 16.07 -18.81 9.58
C ALA A 149 16.90 -18.64 8.31
N ARG A 150 17.02 -19.71 7.53
CA ARG A 150 17.64 -19.70 6.20
C ARG A 150 16.63 -20.21 5.18
N PRO A 151 16.54 -19.59 3.99
CA PRO A 151 15.70 -20.13 2.93
C PRO A 151 16.22 -21.51 2.51
N ASP A 152 15.31 -22.36 2.07
CA ASP A 152 15.64 -23.65 1.48
C ASP A 152 16.44 -23.42 0.19
N PRO A 153 17.64 -24.00 0.02
CA PRO A 153 18.44 -23.85 -1.19
C PRO A 153 17.74 -24.30 -2.48
N ALA A 154 16.75 -25.20 -2.40
CA ALA A 154 15.96 -25.64 -3.54
C ALA A 154 14.96 -24.57 -4.02
N TYR A 155 14.66 -23.56 -3.20
CA TYR A 155 13.70 -22.50 -3.47
C TYR A 155 14.34 -21.12 -3.22
N PRO A 156 15.22 -20.67 -4.12
CA PRO A 156 15.88 -19.39 -3.97
C PRO A 156 14.86 -18.24 -3.92
N LEU A 157 15.13 -17.25 -3.07
CA LEU A 157 14.30 -16.06 -2.95
C LEU A 157 14.62 -15.06 -4.07
N ASP A 158 13.59 -14.40 -4.59
CA ASP A 158 13.76 -13.26 -5.50
C ASP A 158 14.29 -12.01 -4.78
N GLY A 159 13.97 -11.89 -3.48
CA GLY A 159 14.33 -10.75 -2.65
C GLY A 159 15.71 -10.88 -2.00
N THR A 160 16.31 -9.73 -1.70
CA THR A 160 17.56 -9.63 -0.94
C THR A 160 17.28 -9.09 0.45
N SER A 161 17.92 -9.66 1.47
CA SER A 161 17.76 -9.16 2.84
C SER A 161 18.31 -7.74 2.99
N LEU A 162 17.51 -6.88 3.63
CA LEU A 162 17.84 -5.50 3.97
C LEU A 162 18.47 -5.39 5.35
N THR A 163 18.75 -6.50 6.04
CA THR A 163 19.23 -6.49 7.43
C THR A 163 20.57 -5.76 7.57
N GLY A 164 21.49 -5.94 6.62
CA GLY A 164 22.78 -5.23 6.61
C GLY A 164 22.63 -3.73 6.45
N TYR A 165 21.81 -3.33 5.49
CA TYR A 165 21.44 -1.94 5.27
C TYR A 165 20.79 -1.31 6.52
N LEU A 166 19.72 -1.93 7.03
CA LEU A 166 18.91 -1.39 8.13
C LEU A 166 19.66 -1.35 9.47
N LEU A 167 20.49 -2.36 9.77
CA LEU A 167 21.07 -2.52 11.11
C LEU A 167 22.56 -2.17 11.20
N ARG A 168 23.25 -2.06 10.06
CA ARG A 168 24.70 -1.82 10.01
C ARG A 168 25.08 -0.68 9.06
N GLY A 169 24.13 -0.08 8.35
CA GLY A 169 24.40 0.99 7.40
C GLY A 169 25.19 0.55 6.18
N GLU A 170 25.16 -0.75 5.84
CA GLU A 170 25.81 -1.28 4.64
C GLU A 170 25.14 -0.75 3.37
N GLU A 171 25.91 -0.56 2.30
CA GLU A 171 25.34 -0.20 1.01
C GLU A 171 24.52 -1.37 0.42
N LEU A 172 23.36 -1.05 -0.15
CA LEU A 172 22.61 -2.03 -0.93
C LEU A 172 23.21 -2.10 -2.33
N PRO A 173 23.53 -3.31 -2.84
CA PRO A 173 24.01 -3.44 -4.20
C PRO A 173 22.92 -3.02 -5.19
N GLU A 174 23.30 -2.34 -6.27
CA GLU A 174 22.37 -2.07 -7.37
C GLU A 174 21.85 -3.39 -7.93
N ARG A 175 20.53 -3.47 -8.08
CA ARG A 175 19.85 -4.65 -8.61
C ARG A 175 18.70 -4.26 -9.50
N ASP A 176 18.36 -5.19 -10.38
CA ASP A 176 17.18 -5.10 -11.23
C ASP A 176 15.96 -5.60 -10.47
N LEU A 177 14.92 -4.77 -10.46
CA LEU A 177 13.62 -5.12 -9.88
C LEU A 177 12.60 -5.28 -11.01
N PHE A 178 11.84 -6.37 -10.99
CA PHE A 178 10.92 -6.73 -12.07
C PHE A 178 9.48 -6.83 -11.56
N TRP A 179 8.55 -6.36 -12.39
CA TRP A 179 7.12 -6.52 -12.16
C TRP A 179 6.42 -6.98 -13.42
N ARG A 180 5.40 -7.81 -13.24
CA ARG A 180 4.48 -8.23 -14.31
C ARG A 180 3.06 -8.30 -13.76
N VAL A 181 2.12 -7.71 -14.49
CA VAL A 181 0.68 -7.89 -14.23
C VAL A 181 -0.06 -7.93 -15.56
N ARG A 182 -0.73 -9.06 -15.82
CA ARG A 182 -1.38 -9.34 -17.12
C ARG A 182 -0.38 -9.14 -18.27
N ALA A 183 -0.67 -8.23 -19.19
CA ALA A 183 0.18 -7.87 -20.32
C ALA A 183 1.24 -6.80 -20.00
N ASN A 184 1.14 -6.10 -18.86
CA ASN A 184 2.08 -5.06 -18.47
C ASN A 184 3.37 -5.68 -17.92
N ARG A 185 4.50 -5.02 -18.18
CA ARG A 185 5.83 -5.39 -17.68
C ARG A 185 6.56 -4.14 -17.19
N ALA A 186 7.34 -4.24 -16.13
CA ALA A 186 8.19 -3.13 -15.70
C ALA A 186 9.52 -3.65 -15.13
N LEU A 187 10.56 -2.83 -15.30
CA LEU A 187 11.89 -3.01 -14.74
C LEU A 187 12.32 -1.70 -14.09
N ARG A 188 12.91 -1.77 -12.90
CA ARG A 188 13.63 -0.66 -12.29
C ARG A 188 15.10 -1.04 -12.11
N ARG A 189 15.99 -0.16 -12.56
CA ARG A 189 17.43 -0.21 -12.33
C ARG A 189 17.91 1.15 -11.85
N GLY A 190 18.34 1.24 -10.60
CA GLY A 190 18.74 2.49 -9.97
C GLY A 190 17.66 3.58 -10.13
N ARG A 191 18.03 4.66 -10.82
CA ARG A 191 17.13 5.80 -11.12
C ARG A 191 16.25 5.61 -12.36
N TRP A 192 16.40 4.53 -13.11
CA TRP A 192 15.66 4.29 -14.35
C TRP A 192 14.51 3.32 -14.13
N LYS A 193 13.39 3.59 -14.80
CA LYS A 193 12.24 2.71 -14.88
C LYS A 193 11.84 2.51 -16.34
N TYR A 194 11.85 1.25 -16.77
CA TYR A 194 11.23 0.79 -17.98
C TYR A 194 9.82 0.25 -17.66
N TYR A 195 8.87 0.53 -18.55
CA TYR A 195 7.49 0.09 -18.45
C TYR A 195 6.93 -0.20 -19.85
N GLN A 196 6.37 -1.38 -20.05
CA GLN A 196 5.57 -1.71 -21.21
C GLN A 196 4.10 -1.78 -20.80
N ASP A 197 3.25 -0.97 -21.44
CA ASP A 197 1.82 -0.98 -21.17
C ASP A 197 1.11 -2.19 -21.81
N SER A 198 -0.17 -2.34 -21.51
CA SER A 198 -0.97 -3.46 -22.03
C SER A 198 -1.16 -3.45 -23.56
N ALA A 199 -0.88 -2.34 -24.24
CA ALA A 199 -0.90 -2.25 -25.70
C ALA A 199 0.46 -2.62 -26.32
N GLY A 200 1.45 -2.97 -25.49
CA GLY A 200 2.80 -3.31 -25.93
C GLY A 200 3.69 -2.11 -26.19
N LYS A 201 3.26 -0.88 -25.84
CA LYS A 201 4.10 0.31 -26.03
C LYS A 201 5.10 0.44 -24.89
N ASP A 202 6.35 0.69 -25.27
CA ASP A 202 7.47 0.87 -24.36
C ASP A 202 7.60 2.32 -23.86
N HIS A 203 7.93 2.46 -22.58
CA HIS A 203 8.17 3.72 -21.90
C HIS A 203 9.44 3.60 -21.06
N LEU A 204 10.38 4.53 -21.25
CA LEU A 204 11.55 4.68 -20.39
C LEU A 204 11.47 6.03 -19.69
N LYS A 205 11.54 6.01 -18.36
CA LYS A 205 11.46 7.21 -17.52
C LYS A 205 12.52 7.15 -16.44
N LYS A 206 12.94 8.30 -15.92
CA LYS A 206 13.59 8.30 -14.62
C LYS A 206 12.52 7.98 -13.57
N ALA A 207 12.79 7.00 -12.72
CA ALA A 207 11.92 6.61 -11.61
C ALA A 207 11.76 7.73 -10.57
N TRP A 208 12.58 8.77 -10.70
CA TRP A 208 12.42 10.10 -10.13
C TRP A 208 13.26 11.11 -10.94
N GLU A 209 12.69 12.26 -11.27
CA GLU A 209 13.47 13.50 -11.22
C GLU A 209 13.23 14.09 -9.84
N ARG A 210 14.28 14.66 -9.24
CA ARG A 210 14.16 15.44 -7.99
C ARG A 210 12.98 16.37 -8.21
N ILE A 211 11.94 16.32 -7.37
CA ILE A 211 11.09 17.50 -7.23
C ILE A 211 12.05 18.54 -6.64
N ALA A 212 12.60 19.38 -7.51
CA ALA A 212 13.37 20.54 -7.10
C ALA A 212 12.38 21.52 -6.48
N GLY A 213 12.17 21.41 -5.17
CA GLY A 213 11.22 22.22 -4.42
C GLY A 213 10.64 21.39 -3.29
N GLY A 214 10.67 21.93 -2.07
CA GLY A 214 10.16 21.28 -0.86
C GLY A 214 8.69 20.83 -0.99
N LEU A 215 8.21 20.13 0.04
CA LEU A 215 6.84 19.64 0.17
C LEU A 215 5.85 20.57 -0.54
N LEU A 216 5.35 20.14 -1.71
CA LEU A 216 4.18 20.79 -2.28
C LEU A 216 3.03 20.53 -1.30
N PRO A 217 2.27 21.56 -0.90
CA PRO A 217 1.15 21.36 -0.02
C PRO A 217 0.17 20.40 -0.66
N CYS A 218 -0.38 19.50 0.15
CA CYS A 218 -1.56 18.72 -0.21
C CYS A 218 -2.61 19.68 -0.81
N PRO A 219 -3.19 19.42 -1.99
CA PRO A 219 -4.26 20.26 -2.48
C PRO A 219 -5.40 20.24 -1.46
N PRO A 220 -6.06 21.40 -1.23
CA PRO A 220 -7.18 21.45 -0.28
C PRO A 220 -8.32 20.50 -0.73
N PRO A 221 -9.13 20.03 0.24
CA PRO A 221 -10.18 19.04 0.02
C PRO A 221 -11.24 19.46 -1.00
#